data_AF-A0A502WEA1-F1
#
_entry.id   AF-A0A502WEA1-F1
#
_cell.length_a   1.000
_cell.length_b   1.000
_cell.length_c   1.000
_cell.angle_alpha   90.00
_cell.angle_beta   90.00
_cell.angle_gamma   90.00
#
_symmetry.space_group_name_H-M   'P 1'
#
loop_
_entity.id
_entity.type
_entity.pdbx_description
1 polymer ?
#
loop_
_entity_poly.entity_id
_entity_poly.type
_entity_poly.pdbx_seq_one_letter_code
_entity_poly.pdbx_strand_id
1 'polypeptide(L)'
;MPLDQPVDLHSAEFRRCREVKTCNSSEQVQLDLESGRLDGQFDNIVFARDRASKSNGALVTSGPLLVGGIMATNVCLGIRKNEPELQALLNKALAEMVADGTLAATSQEWFGVDLSPKG
;
A
#
# COMPACT_ATOMS: atom_id res chain seq x y z
N MET A 1 -21.61 -10.48 0.50
CA MET A 1 -21.09 -9.90 1.76
C MET A 1 -21.26 -8.39 1.65
N PRO A 2 -21.98 -7.74 2.58
CA PRO A 2 -22.27 -6.31 2.49
C PRO A 2 -21.01 -5.48 2.82
N LEU A 3 -20.82 -4.39 2.07
CA LEU A 3 -19.63 -3.54 2.03
C LEU A 3 -19.62 -2.42 3.10
N ASP A 4 -20.49 -2.50 4.12
CA ASP A 4 -20.85 -1.40 5.02
C ASP A 4 -20.41 -1.61 6.48
N GLN A 5 -19.77 -2.74 6.81
CA GLN A 5 -19.18 -2.96 8.12
C GLN A 5 -17.68 -2.58 8.06
N PRO A 6 -17.18 -1.65 8.90
CA PRO A 6 -15.74 -1.46 9.03
C PRO A 6 -15.15 -2.78 9.53
N VAL A 7 -14.23 -3.36 8.75
CA VAL A 7 -13.42 -4.48 9.24
C VAL A 7 -12.57 -3.92 10.38
N ASP A 8 -12.85 -4.35 11.60
CA ASP A 8 -12.09 -3.97 12.78
C ASP A 8 -10.69 -4.61 12.73
N LEU A 9 -9.79 -3.99 11.98
CA LEU A 9 -8.38 -4.35 11.89
C LEU A 9 -7.68 -4.31 13.26
N HIS A 10 -8.24 -3.57 14.23
CA HIS A 10 -7.59 -3.32 15.51
C HIS A 10 -7.51 -4.57 16.41
N SER A 11 -8.48 -5.49 16.33
CA SER A 11 -8.61 -6.58 17.31
C SER A 11 -7.85 -7.88 16.96
N ALA A 12 -7.60 -8.14 15.67
CA ALA A 12 -6.93 -9.37 15.23
C ALA A 12 -5.40 -9.23 15.16
N GLU A 13 -4.88 -8.20 14.49
CA GLU A 13 -3.44 -8.05 14.21
C GLU A 13 -2.71 -7.15 15.22
N PHE A 14 -3.41 -6.17 15.80
CA PHE A 14 -2.84 -5.16 16.69
C PHE A 14 -3.13 -5.41 18.19
N ARG A 15 -3.38 -6.66 18.58
CA ARG A 15 -3.81 -7.05 19.94
C ARG A 15 -2.90 -6.58 21.10
N ARG A 16 -1.65 -6.18 20.80
CA ARG A 16 -0.67 -5.63 21.74
C ARG A 16 -0.42 -4.12 21.57
N CYS A 17 -1.00 -3.47 20.57
CA CYS A 17 -0.98 -2.02 20.45
C CYS A 17 -1.92 -1.44 21.51
N ARG A 18 -1.36 -0.60 22.38
CA ARG A 18 -2.15 0.10 23.40
C ARG A 18 -3.09 1.14 22.79
N GLU A 19 -2.68 1.75 21.68
CA GLU A 19 -3.40 2.85 21.05
C GLU A 19 -3.15 2.83 19.53
N VAL A 20 -4.18 3.20 18.75
CA VAL A 20 -4.09 3.42 17.31
C VAL A 20 -4.48 4.87 17.05
N LYS A 21 -3.66 5.57 16.27
CA LYS A 21 -3.89 6.97 15.91
C LYS A 21 -3.98 7.10 14.40
N THR A 22 -5.07 7.67 13.92
CA THR A 22 -5.18 8.11 12.53
C THR A 22 -4.46 9.45 12.37
N CYS A 23 -3.45 9.49 11.50
CA CYS A 23 -2.78 10.72 11.11
C CYS A 23 -3.40 11.25 9.81
N ASN A 24 -3.44 12.58 9.68
CA ASN A 24 -4.10 13.22 8.54
C ASN A 24 -3.23 13.23 7.27
N SER A 25 -1.93 13.01 7.40
CA SER A 25 -1.00 12.95 6.27
C SER A 25 0.22 12.07 6.57
N SER A 26 0.93 11.69 5.51
CA SER A 26 2.18 10.92 5.61
C SER A 26 3.30 11.71 6.32
N GLU A 27 3.34 13.02 6.11
CA GLU A 27 4.31 13.91 6.75
C GLU A 27 4.07 13.98 8.27
N GLN A 28 2.81 13.98 8.70
CA GLN A 28 2.48 13.93 10.13
C GLN A 28 2.96 12.63 10.77
N VAL A 29 2.78 11.48 10.10
CA VAL A 29 3.29 10.20 10.60
C VAL A 29 4.81 10.25 10.74
N GLN A 30 5.51 10.79 9.74
CA GLN A 30 6.97 10.90 9.79
C GLN A 30 7.44 11.76 10.97
N LEU A 31 6.89 12.96 11.14
CA LEU A 31 7.26 13.84 12.27
C LEU A 31 6.94 13.22 13.63
N ASP A 32 5.81 12.50 13.73
CA ASP A 32 5.43 11.82 14.98
C ASP A 32 6.34 10.61 15.27
N LEU A 33 6.82 9.89 14.25
CA LEU A 33 7.85 8.84 14.41
C LEU A 33 9.20 9.43 14.82
N GLU A 34 9.66 10.49 14.14
CA GLU A 34 10.95 11.14 14.42
C GLU A 34 11.00 11.77 15.82
N SER A 35 9.86 12.31 16.30
CA SER A 35 9.74 12.86 17.64
C SER A 35 9.48 11.81 18.73
N GLY A 36 9.29 10.54 18.38
CA GLY A 36 8.96 9.46 19.31
C GLY A 36 7.54 9.54 19.88
N ARG A 37 6.64 10.30 19.23
CA ARG A 37 5.21 10.32 19.55
C ARG A 37 4.47 9.08 19.02
N LEU A 38 5.03 8.43 18.01
CA LEU A 38 4.61 7.12 17.51
C LEU A 38 5.78 6.15 17.64
N ASP A 39 5.48 4.93 18.10
CA ASP A 39 6.47 3.85 18.18
C ASP A 39 6.59 3.05 16.86
N GLY A 40 5.64 3.24 15.94
CA GLY A 40 5.60 2.51 14.69
C GLY A 40 4.47 2.95 13.77
N GLN A 41 4.57 2.54 12.52
CA GLN A 41 3.58 2.77 11.47
C GLN A 41 3.22 1.45 10.80
N PHE A 42 1.95 1.31 10.45
CA PHE A 42 1.46 0.28 9.54
C PHE A 42 1.13 0.91 8.18
N ASP A 43 1.68 0.36 7.09
CA ASP A 43 1.52 0.90 5.74
C ASP A 43 1.78 -0.18 4.67
N ASN A 44 1.52 0.14 3.40
CA ASN A 44 1.97 -0.65 2.27
C ASN A 44 3.50 -0.76 2.29
N ILE A 45 4.01 -1.96 1.99
CA ILE A 45 5.44 -2.29 2.04
C ILE A 45 6.32 -1.35 1.22
N VAL A 46 5.82 -0.81 0.11
CA VAL A 46 6.56 0.15 -0.73
C VAL A 46 6.86 1.43 0.07
N PHE A 47 5.84 2.01 0.72
CA PHE A 47 6.01 3.21 1.55
C PHE A 47 6.83 2.93 2.81
N ALA A 48 6.60 1.78 3.45
CA ALA A 48 7.37 1.39 4.63
C ALA A 48 8.87 1.24 4.32
N ARG A 49 9.22 0.64 3.16
CA ARG A 49 10.61 0.51 2.71
C ARG A 49 11.22 1.85 2.31
N ASP A 50 10.49 2.68 1.58
CA ASP A 50 10.95 4.02 1.19
C ASP A 50 11.24 4.89 2.42
N ARG A 51 10.37 4.85 3.43
CA ARG A 51 10.57 5.58 4.68
C ARG A 51 11.75 5.04 5.47
N ALA A 52 11.88 3.72 5.59
CA ALA A 52 13.00 3.10 6.29
C ALA A 52 14.35 3.44 5.62
N SER A 53 14.44 3.39 4.28
CA SER A 53 15.67 3.69 3.54
C SER A 53 16.11 5.15 3.70
N LYS A 54 15.16 6.09 3.77
CA LYS A 54 15.41 7.52 3.97
C LYS A 54 15.66 7.93 5.43
N SER A 55 15.49 7.01 6.38
CA SER A 55 15.62 7.28 7.82
C SER A 55 17.06 7.30 8.35
N ASN A 56 18.06 7.05 7.51
CA ASN A 56 19.46 6.87 7.93
C ASN A 56 19.64 5.82 9.05
N GLY A 57 18.83 4.76 9.02
CA GLY A 57 18.89 3.66 9.99
C GLY A 57 18.09 3.88 11.27
N ALA A 58 17.39 5.00 11.42
CA ALA A 58 16.51 5.24 12.57
C ALA A 58 15.25 4.36 12.55
N LEU A 59 14.81 3.93 11.36
CA LEU A 59 13.63 3.10 11.16
C LEU A 59 13.98 1.78 10.46
N VAL A 60 13.24 0.73 10.81
CA VAL A 60 13.35 -0.61 10.25
C VAL A 60 11.95 -1.17 10.02
N THR A 61 11.74 -1.81 8.86
CA THR A 61 10.53 -2.59 8.61
C THR A 61 10.56 -3.87 9.44
N SER A 62 9.49 -4.18 10.17
CA SER A 62 9.40 -5.37 11.02
C SER A 62 8.03 -6.05 10.92
N GLY A 63 7.96 -7.30 11.36
CA GLY A 63 6.73 -8.10 11.33
C GLY A 63 6.50 -8.83 9.99
N PRO A 64 5.45 -9.67 9.93
CA PRO A 64 5.10 -10.37 8.70
C PRO A 64 4.55 -9.41 7.65
N LEU A 65 4.81 -9.71 6.37
CA LEU A 65 4.10 -9.05 5.28
C LEU A 65 2.65 -9.56 5.25
N LEU A 66 1.70 -8.67 5.54
CA LEU A 66 0.27 -9.00 5.48
C LEU A 66 -0.22 -8.85 4.03
N VAL A 67 -0.88 -9.89 3.51
CA VAL A 67 -1.45 -9.93 2.15
C VAL A 67 -2.87 -10.52 2.21
N GLY A 68 -3.77 -10.05 1.34
CA GLY A 68 -5.14 -10.57 1.25
C GLY A 68 -6.17 -9.94 2.20
N GLY A 69 -7.43 -10.37 2.08
CA GLY A 69 -8.53 -9.83 2.90
C GLY A 69 -8.78 -8.34 2.64
N ILE A 70 -8.86 -7.54 3.72
CA ILE A 70 -8.95 -6.06 3.60
C ILE A 70 -7.62 -5.41 3.18
N MET A 71 -6.49 -6.11 3.32
CA MET A 71 -5.23 -5.65 2.75
C MET A 71 -5.36 -5.81 1.24
N ALA A 72 -5.65 -4.70 0.54
CA ALA A 72 -5.82 -4.71 -0.91
C ALA A 72 -4.59 -5.36 -1.56
N THR A 73 -4.77 -6.57 -2.08
CA THR A 73 -3.68 -7.31 -2.72
C THR A 73 -3.32 -6.72 -4.08
N ASN A 74 -4.26 -5.98 -4.69
CA ASN A 74 -4.13 -5.38 -6.01
C ASN A 74 -4.41 -3.87 -5.93
N VAL A 75 -3.56 -3.09 -6.59
CA VAL A 75 -3.81 -1.67 -6.85
C VAL A 75 -4.56 -1.55 -8.17
N CYS A 76 -5.68 -0.83 -8.18
CA CYS A 76 -6.58 -0.71 -9.33
C CYS A 76 -6.87 0.75 -9.67
N LEU A 77 -7.25 1.00 -10.93
CA LEU A 77 -7.76 2.30 -11.35
C LEU A 77 -9.23 2.45 -10.96
N GLY A 78 -9.54 3.46 -10.14
CA GLY A 78 -10.91 3.82 -9.80
C GLY A 78 -11.57 4.63 -10.93
N ILE A 79 -12.65 4.11 -11.50
CA ILE A 79 -13.45 4.79 -12.54
C ILE A 79 -14.92 4.93 -12.11
N ARG A 80 -15.68 5.82 -12.77
CA ARG A 80 -17.12 5.92 -12.55
C ARG A 80 -17.83 4.63 -12.99
N LYS A 81 -18.89 4.25 -12.28
CA LYS A 81 -19.59 2.96 -12.46
C LYS A 81 -20.20 2.73 -13.86
N ASN A 82 -20.51 3.78 -14.61
CA ASN A 82 -21.21 3.71 -15.89
C ASN A 82 -20.31 4.05 -17.09
N GLU A 83 -19.03 3.68 -17.04
CA GLU A 83 -18.02 3.97 -18.08
C GLU A 83 -17.40 2.67 -18.66
N PRO A 84 -18.19 1.76 -19.26
CA PRO A 84 -17.69 0.45 -19.68
C PRO A 84 -16.65 0.52 -20.81
N GLU A 85 -16.76 1.50 -21.71
CA GLU A 85 -15.79 1.69 -22.79
C GLU A 85 -14.44 2.15 -22.27
N LEU A 86 -14.43 3.09 -21.30
CA LEU A 86 -13.21 3.53 -20.64
C LEU A 86 -12.56 2.38 -19.85
N GLN A 87 -13.37 1.59 -19.15
CA GLN A 87 -12.87 0.40 -18.44
C GLN A 87 -12.17 -0.57 -19.40
N ALA A 88 -12.80 -0.86 -20.54
CA ALA A 88 -12.23 -1.77 -21.54
C ALA A 88 -10.93 -1.22 -22.12
N LEU A 89 -10.87 0.08 -22.41
CA LEU A 89 -9.67 0.74 -22.94
C LEU A 89 -8.50 0.68 -21.94
N LEU A 90 -8.75 1.03 -20.67
CA LEU A 90 -7.74 1.00 -19.62
C LEU A 90 -7.25 -0.43 -19.34
N ASN A 91 -8.15 -1.40 -19.28
CA ASN A 91 -7.79 -2.80 -19.09
C ASN A 91 -6.93 -3.32 -20.25
N LYS A 92 -7.26 -2.95 -21.49
CA LYS A 92 -6.46 -3.32 -22.67
C LYS A 92 -5.05 -2.72 -22.59
N ALA A 93 -4.94 -1.43 -22.30
CA ALA A 93 -3.64 -0.76 -22.18
C ALA A 93 -2.78 -1.38 -21.06
N LEU A 94 -3.38 -1.67 -19.90
CA LEU A 94 -2.67 -2.34 -18.80
C LEU A 94 -2.20 -3.74 -19.19
N ALA A 95 -3.03 -4.52 -19.90
CA ALA A 95 -2.65 -5.85 -20.38
C ALA A 95 -1.47 -5.78 -21.38
N GLU A 96 -1.48 -4.80 -22.28
CA GLU A 96 -0.38 -4.55 -23.22
C GLU A 96 0.92 -4.19 -22.48
N MET A 97 0.86 -3.28 -21.48
CA MET A 97 2.01 -2.90 -20.66
C MET A 97 2.57 -4.03 -19.76
N VAL A 98 1.71 -4.97 -19.38
CA VAL A 98 2.14 -6.19 -18.67
C VAL A 98 2.84 -7.13 -19.65
N ALA A 99 2.25 -7.35 -20.82
CA ALA A 99 2.76 -8.27 -21.83
C ALA A 99 4.11 -7.81 -22.42
N ASP A 100 4.30 -6.51 -22.62
CA ASP A 100 5.53 -5.94 -23.18
C ASP A 100 6.61 -5.65 -22.12
N GLY A 101 6.30 -5.82 -20.83
CA GLY A 101 7.22 -5.60 -19.71
C GLY A 101 7.37 -4.14 -19.27
N THR A 102 6.67 -3.18 -19.90
CA THR A 102 6.71 -1.75 -19.55
C THR A 102 6.33 -1.53 -18.09
N LEU A 103 5.33 -2.25 -17.59
CA LEU A 103 4.87 -2.09 -16.22
C LEU A 103 5.92 -2.58 -15.21
N ALA A 104 6.60 -3.69 -15.51
CA ALA A 104 7.68 -4.22 -14.68
C ALA A 104 8.89 -3.27 -14.68
N ALA A 105 9.27 -2.74 -15.84
CA ALA A 105 10.36 -1.77 -15.95
C ALA A 105 10.06 -0.49 -15.15
N THR A 106 8.86 0.07 -15.30
CA THR A 106 8.40 1.23 -14.52
C THR A 106 8.41 0.92 -13.01
N SER A 107 7.93 -0.25 -12.59
CA SER A 107 7.93 -0.63 -11.17
C SER A 107 9.35 -0.67 -10.58
N GLN A 108 10.31 -1.19 -11.33
CA GLN A 108 11.71 -1.23 -10.93
C GLN A 108 12.33 0.16 -10.82
N GLU A 109 12.05 1.05 -11.78
CA GLU A 109 12.55 2.43 -11.76
C GLU A 109 12.12 3.18 -10.50
N TRP A 110 10.84 3.08 -10.14
CA TRP A 110 10.27 3.88 -9.05
C TRP A 110 10.38 3.22 -7.66
N PHE A 111 10.34 1.89 -7.60
CA PHE A 111 10.25 1.16 -6.33
C PHE A 111 11.40 0.18 -6.08
N GLY A 112 12.27 -0.07 -7.07
CA GLY A 112 13.37 -1.05 -6.96
C GLY A 112 12.90 -2.50 -6.82
N VAL A 113 11.62 -2.77 -7.07
CA VAL A 113 11.00 -4.09 -7.03
C VAL A 113 9.94 -4.20 -8.13
N ASP A 114 9.76 -5.40 -8.65
CA ASP A 114 8.73 -5.69 -9.65
C ASP A 114 7.42 -6.04 -8.95
N LEU A 115 6.48 -5.10 -9.00
CA LEU A 115 5.14 -5.21 -8.44
C LEU A 115 4.09 -5.44 -9.54
N SER A 116 4.51 -5.76 -10.77
CA SER A 116 3.56 -6.00 -11.85
C SER A 116 2.69 -7.22 -11.52
N PRO A 117 1.39 -7.21 -11.88
CA PRO A 117 0.55 -8.41 -11.79
C PRO A 117 1.22 -9.58 -12.53
N LYS A 118 1.16 -10.77 -11.93
CA LYS A 118 1.80 -11.99 -12.45
C LYS A 118 0.76 -13.01 -12.92
N GLY A 119 -0.25 -12.56 -13.68
CA GLY A 119 -1.32 -13.43 -14.20
C GLY A 119 -2.31 -13.91 -13.14
#